data_AF-A0A2A4RTU4-F1
#
_entry.id   AF-A0A2A4RTU4-F1
#
_cell.length_a   1.000
_cell.length_b   1.000
_cell.length_c   1.000
_cell.angle_alpha   90.00
_cell.angle_beta   90.00
_cell.angle_gamma   90.00
#
_symmetry.space_group_name_H-M   'P 1'
#
loop_
_entity.id
_entity.type
_entity.pdbx_description
1 polymer ?
#
loop_
_entity_poly.entity_id
_entity_poly.type
_entity_poly.pdbx_seq_one_letter_code
_entity_poly.pdbx_strand_id
1 'polypeptide(L)'
;MGGSMGSVVGEKFHRAAQLSLEENIPLVCFAASGGARMQEGLFSLMQMAKVSAALAQLGQRGIPFISVLTHPTTGGVYLTVV
;
A
#
# COMPACT_ATOMS: atom_id res chain seq x y z
N MET A 1 14.92 1.73 8.03
CA MET A 1 14.19 3.03 7.89
C MET A 1 12.79 2.75 8.41
N GLY A 2 12.32 3.39 9.49
CA GLY A 2 11.13 2.99 10.26
C GLY A 2 9.83 2.80 9.46
N GLY A 3 9.70 1.68 8.76
CA GLY A 3 8.57 1.32 7.90
C GLY A 3 8.35 2.18 6.66
N SER A 4 9.32 3.02 6.24
CA SER A 4 9.07 3.99 5.17
C SER A 4 8.82 3.32 3.81
N MET A 5 7.77 3.77 3.11
CA MET A 5 7.37 3.26 1.80
C MET A 5 8.33 3.76 0.72
N GLY A 6 9.11 2.83 0.16
CA GLY A 6 9.93 2.99 -1.03
C GLY A 6 9.54 1.96 -2.08
N SER A 7 10.31 1.90 -3.17
CA SER A 7 10.06 1.10 -4.38
C SER A 7 9.74 -0.37 -4.08
N VAL A 8 10.51 -0.99 -3.18
CA VAL A 8 10.32 -2.40 -2.81
C VAL A 8 9.02 -2.64 -2.03
N VAL A 9 8.64 -1.71 -1.15
CA VAL A 9 7.42 -1.84 -0.34
C VAL A 9 6.18 -1.69 -1.21
N GLY A 10 6.17 -0.68 -2.10
CA GLY A 10 5.08 -0.48 -3.06
C GLY A 10 4.92 -1.66 -4.03
N GLU A 11 6.02 -2.22 -4.53
CA GLU A 11 6.00 -3.40 -5.40
C GLU A 11 5.44 -4.64 -4.69
N LYS A 12 5.85 -4.90 -3.45
CA LYS A 12 5.32 -6.01 -2.66
C LYS A 12 3.82 -5.88 -2.41
N PHE A 13 3.35 -4.68 -2.08
CA PHE A 13 1.93 -4.42 -1.92
C PHE A 13 1.17 -4.69 -3.23
N HIS A 14 1.67 -4.15 -4.35
CA HIS A 14 1.03 -4.33 -5.64
C HIS A 14 0.91 -5.80 -6.03
N ARG A 15 1.95 -6.62 -5.80
CA ARG A 15 1.89 -8.07 -6.03
C ARG A 15 0.85 -8.76 -5.15
N ALA A 16 0.73 -8.38 -3.87
CA ALA A 16 -0.30 -8.93 -2.99
C ALA A 16 -1.71 -8.56 -3.48
N ALA A 17 -1.90 -7.33 -3.96
CA ALA A 17 -3.17 -6.88 -4.54
C ALA A 17 -3.50 -7.60 -5.86
N GLN A 18 -2.51 -7.84 -6.73
CA GLN A 18 -2.70 -8.63 -7.96
C GLN A 18 -3.09 -10.08 -7.64
N LEU A 19 -2.41 -10.72 -6.69
CA LEU A 19 -2.78 -12.07 -6.25
C LEU A 19 -4.22 -12.10 -5.68
N SER A 20 -4.60 -11.06 -4.93
CA SER A 20 -5.96 -10.94 -4.40
C SER A 20 -7.00 -10.78 -5.52
N LEU A 21 -6.67 -10.04 -6.59
CA LEU A 21 -7.51 -9.88 -7.79
C LEU A 21 -7.66 -11.19 -8.60
N GLU A 22 -6.57 -11.93 -8.74
CA GLU A 22 -6.51 -13.20 -9.47
C GLU A 22 -7.31 -14.29 -8.76
N GLU A 23 -7.05 -14.48 -7.46
CA GLU A 23 -7.66 -15.53 -6.63
C GLU A 23 -9.02 -15.13 -6.04
N ASN A 24 -9.43 -13.87 -6.20
CA ASN A 24 -10.67 -13.32 -5.65
C ASN A 24 -10.76 -13.47 -4.11
N ILE A 25 -9.65 -13.20 -3.43
CA ILE A 25 -9.54 -13.31 -1.96
C ILE A 25 -9.37 -11.93 -1.31
N PRO A 26 -9.86 -11.72 -0.08
CA PRO A 26 -9.66 -10.46 0.64
C PRO A 26 -8.18 -10.14 0.88
N LEU A 27 -7.83 -8.86 0.81
CA LEU A 27 -6.49 -8.37 1.14
C LEU A 27 -6.47 -7.71 2.52
N VAL A 28 -5.59 -8.18 3.42
CA VAL A 28 -5.36 -7.57 4.73
C VAL A 28 -3.97 -6.94 4.77
N CYS A 29 -3.89 -5.64 5.08
CA CYS A 29 -2.64 -4.91 5.17
C CYS A 29 -2.41 -4.38 6.59
N PHE A 30 -1.31 -4.78 7.22
CA PHE A 30 -0.85 -4.19 8.47
C PHE A 30 0.14 -3.05 8.15
N ALA A 31 -0.28 -1.83 8.44
CA ALA A 31 0.53 -0.64 8.17
C ALA A 31 1.27 -0.22 9.43
N ALA A 32 2.59 -0.10 9.30
CA ALA A 32 3.49 0.55 10.26
C ALA A 32 4.52 1.32 9.44
N SER A 33 4.38 2.64 9.35
CA SER A 33 5.24 3.48 8.53
C SER A 33 5.43 4.88 9.10
N GLY A 34 6.67 5.36 9.08
CA GLY A 34 7.00 6.77 9.24
C GLY A 34 6.76 7.64 8.01
N GLY A 35 6.14 7.11 6.94
CA GLY A 35 5.79 7.85 5.72
C GLY A 35 6.56 7.39 4.47
N ALA A 36 6.66 8.28 3.48
CA ALA A 36 7.40 8.00 2.24
C ALA A 36 8.92 8.01 2.48
N ARG A 37 9.66 7.17 1.76
CA ARG A 37 11.11 7.08 1.87
C ARG A 37 11.78 8.18 1.03
N MET A 38 12.08 9.33 1.63
CA MET A 38 12.69 10.47 0.95
C MET A 38 13.99 10.16 0.20
N GLN A 39 14.74 9.15 0.64
CA GLN A 39 16.00 8.71 0.05
C GLN A 39 15.83 8.16 -1.37
N GLU A 40 14.65 7.63 -1.69
CA GLU A 40 14.30 7.18 -3.04
C GLU A 40 13.53 8.27 -3.81
N GLY A 41 13.31 9.45 -3.21
CA GLY A 41 12.73 10.63 -3.84
C GLY A 41 11.39 10.37 -4.53
N LEU A 42 11.33 10.71 -5.82
CA LEU A 42 10.13 10.57 -6.66
C LEU A 42 9.62 9.12 -6.71
N PHE A 43 10.50 8.13 -6.64
CA PHE A 43 10.09 6.72 -6.71
C PHE A 43 9.20 6.32 -5.53
N SER A 44 9.46 6.87 -4.33
CA SER A 44 8.59 6.65 -3.15
C SER A 44 7.21 7.26 -3.33
N LEU A 45 7.12 8.43 -3.97
CA LEU A 45 5.83 9.07 -4.26
C LEU A 45 5.03 8.24 -5.27
N MET A 46 5.69 7.75 -6.33
CA MET A 46 5.04 6.93 -7.34
C MET A 46 4.51 5.60 -6.79
N GLN A 47 5.12 5.05 -5.73
CA GLN A 47 4.57 3.87 -5.06
C GLN A 47 3.19 4.13 -4.44
N MET A 48 2.92 5.33 -3.95
CA MET A 48 1.60 5.68 -3.41
C MET A 48 0.53 5.67 -4.51
N ALA A 49 0.85 6.23 -5.68
CA ALA A 49 -0.04 6.17 -6.84
C ALA A 49 -0.29 4.71 -7.29
N LYS A 50 0.76 3.88 -7.30
CA LYS A 50 0.66 2.46 -7.66
C LYS A 50 -0.23 1.67 -6.69
N VAL A 51 -0.08 1.90 -5.38
CA VAL A 51 -0.90 1.28 -4.35
C VAL A 51 -2.35 1.72 -4.45
N SER A 52 -2.60 3.03 -4.59
CA SER A 52 -3.96 3.58 -4.74
C SER A 52 -4.68 3.02 -5.96
N ALA A 53 -3.99 2.90 -7.11
CA ALA A 53 -4.55 2.29 -8.31
C ALA A 53 -4.92 0.81 -8.11
N ALA A 54 -4.11 0.05 -7.36
CA ALA A 54 -4.39 -1.34 -7.06
C ALA A 54 -5.60 -1.50 -6.11
N LEU A 55 -5.72 -0.64 -5.11
CA LEU A 55 -6.87 -0.60 -4.21
C LEU A 55 -8.17 -0.25 -4.95
N ALA A 56 -8.12 0.70 -5.89
CA ALA A 56 -9.26 1.04 -6.73
C ALA A 56 -9.74 -0.17 -7.56
N GLN A 57 -8.81 -0.98 -8.09
CA GLN A 57 -9.15 -2.21 -8.82
C GLN A 57 -9.82 -3.26 -7.92
N LEU A 58 -9.32 -3.44 -6.68
CA LEU A 58 -9.95 -4.33 -5.70
C LEU A 58 -11.38 -3.89 -5.39
N GLY A 59 -11.59 -2.58 -5.18
CA GLY A 59 -12.91 -2.00 -4.95
C GLY A 59 -13.87 -2.19 -6.12
N GLN A 60 -13.41 -1.99 -7.36
CA GLN A 60 -14.22 -2.23 -8.57
C GLN A 60 -14.64 -3.70 -8.71
N ARG A 61 -13.80 -4.64 -8.26
CA ARG A 61 -14.09 -6.07 -8.29
C ARG A 61 -14.86 -6.56 -7.06
N GLY A 62 -15.17 -5.68 -6.11
CA GLY A 62 -15.87 -6.00 -4.88
C GLY A 62 -15.06 -6.84 -3.89
N ILE A 63 -13.73 -6.87 -4.03
CA ILE A 63 -12.85 -7.64 -3.15
C ILE A 63 -12.57 -6.82 -1.89
N PRO A 64 -12.85 -7.35 -0.69
CA PRO A 64 -12.62 -6.61 0.55
C PRO A 64 -11.14 -6.30 0.77
N PHE A 65 -10.83 -5.05 1.07
CA PHE A 65 -9.53 -4.61 1.56
C PHE A 65 -9.67 -4.17 3.02
N ILE A 66 -8.85 -4.73 3.91
CA ILE A 66 -8.83 -4.41 5.34
C ILE A 66 -7.46 -3.81 5.68
N SER A 67 -7.46 -2.58 6.14
CA SER A 67 -6.26 -1.91 6.62
C SER A 67 -6.21 -1.89 8.14
N VAL A 68 -5.15 -2.45 8.71
CA VAL A 68 -4.87 -2.47 10.14
C VAL A 68 -3.74 -1.48 10.41
N LEU A 69 -4.11 -0.29 10.90
CA LEU A 69 -3.18 0.78 11.20
C LEU A 69 -2.52 0.51 12.56
N THR A 70 -1.19 0.40 12.57
CA THR A 70 -0.40 0.22 13.79
C THR A 70 0.52 1.42 14.01
N HIS A 71 0.98 1.61 15.25
CA HIS A 71 1.82 2.75 15.60
C HIS A 71 3.29 2.50 15.20
N PRO A 72 3.96 3.44 14.49
CA PRO A 72 3.43 4.64 13.85
C PRO A 72 2.90 4.36 12.43
N THR A 73 1.83 5.04 12.00
CA THR A 73 1.42 5.13 10.58
C THR A 73 1.19 6.59 10.23
N THR A 74 2.10 7.19 9.47
CA THR A 74 2.12 8.63 9.21
C THR A 74 2.31 8.96 7.73
N GLY A 75 2.08 10.23 7.38
CA GLY A 75 2.37 10.78 6.06
C GLY A 75 1.59 10.10 4.93
N GLY A 76 2.26 9.95 3.78
CA GLY A 76 1.63 9.45 2.56
C GLY A 76 1.07 8.02 2.66
N VAL A 77 1.66 7.17 3.51
CA VAL A 77 1.15 5.80 3.69
C VAL A 77 -0.23 5.83 4.34
N TYR A 78 -0.42 6.65 5.37
CA TYR A 78 -1.72 6.83 6.02
C TYR A 78 -2.82 7.23 5.01
N LEU A 79 -2.56 8.23 4.15
CA LEU A 79 -3.53 8.69 3.16
C LEU A 79 -3.86 7.67 2.05
N THR A 80 -3.01 6.65 1.87
CA THR A 80 -3.13 5.70 0.76
C THR A 80 -3.84 4.41 1.19
N VAL A 81 -3.59 3.95 2.42
CA VAL A 81 -4.14 2.68 2.93
C VAL A 81 -5.30 2.88 3.90
N VAL A 82 -5.75 4.11 4.12
CA VAL A 82 -7.01 4.43 4.82
C VAL A 82 -8.08 4.73 3.78
#